data_AF-A0A7C3WZ61-F1
#
_entry.id   AF-A0A7C3WZ61-F1
#
_cell.length_a   1.000
_cell.length_b   1.000
_cell.length_c   1.000
_cell.angle_alpha   90.00
_cell.angle_beta   90.00
_cell.angle_gamma   90.00
#
_symmetry.space_group_name_H-M   'P 1'
#
loop_
_entity.id
_entity.type
_entity.pdbx_description
1 polymer ?
#
loop_
_entity_poly.entity_id
_entity_poly.type
_entity_poly.pdbx_seq_one_letter_code
_entity_poly.pdbx_strand_id
1 'polypeptide(L)'
;MLKLNHKKFFSFFIVLFILVTSSFLFNTNSVKTQSSPITNIERGFDYKIIQYANGTYVWMPMPFAVYNFANNSWCDYIFTETKDYIEARNAYITVRIYDGYAQFLDPNATEVRVYMEQWMVQQYQNNKWKDVIGTYSTLISKTVITNSSGIFITKTWSSWAGNLTVIYILKIGRPLKHTVIFTSTSISGKVRFIQSWSGVQANKMKYKKAIDQTWNETTNLSSATLSQSLYFQFEDNSGKL
;
A
#
# COMPACT_ATOMS: atom_id res chain seq x y z
N MET A 1 -32.88 -53.76 -60.75
CA MET A 1 -31.81 -52.73 -60.82
C MET A 1 -32.19 -51.60 -59.87
N LEU A 2 -31.69 -51.62 -58.63
CA LEU A 2 -31.99 -50.62 -57.58
C LEU A 2 -30.87 -49.58 -57.55
N LYS A 3 -31.17 -48.33 -57.96
CA LYS A 3 -30.24 -47.20 -57.86
C LYS A 3 -30.17 -46.73 -56.41
N LEU A 4 -29.09 -47.11 -55.72
CA LEU A 4 -28.75 -46.55 -54.40
C LEU A 4 -28.32 -45.10 -54.55
N ASN A 5 -28.99 -44.23 -53.80
CA ASN A 5 -28.83 -42.78 -53.85
C ASN A 5 -27.61 -42.37 -53.00
N HIS A 6 -26.45 -42.24 -53.65
CA HIS A 6 -25.13 -41.97 -53.04
C HIS A 6 -25.08 -40.74 -52.11
N LYS A 7 -26.05 -39.82 -52.18
CA LYS A 7 -26.07 -38.62 -51.33
C LYS A 7 -26.42 -38.91 -49.87
N LYS A 8 -27.08 -40.03 -49.54
CA LYS A 8 -27.44 -40.35 -48.14
C LYS A 8 -26.33 -41.08 -47.38
N PHE A 9 -25.42 -41.76 -48.07
CA PHE A 9 -24.32 -42.51 -47.44
C PHE A 9 -23.17 -41.60 -46.97
N PHE A 10 -22.90 -40.52 -47.71
CA PHE A 10 -21.84 -39.58 -47.37
C PHE A 10 -22.17 -38.72 -46.14
N SER A 11 -23.47 -38.41 -45.95
CA SER A 11 -23.92 -37.63 -44.79
C SER A 11 -23.82 -38.40 -43.47
N PHE A 12 -23.89 -39.74 -43.50
CA PHE A 12 -23.81 -40.56 -42.28
C PHE A 12 -22.38 -40.67 -41.76
N PHE A 13 -21.38 -40.71 -42.66
CA PHE A 13 -19.96 -40.76 -42.29
C PHE A 13 -19.43 -39.44 -41.72
N ILE A 14 -19.93 -38.30 -42.21
CA ILE A 14 -19.53 -36.98 -41.69
C ILE A 14 -20.07 -36.76 -40.27
N VAL A 15 -21.29 -37.21 -39.97
CA VAL A 15 -21.85 -37.10 -38.61
C VAL A 15 -21.13 -38.01 -37.62
N LEU A 16 -20.70 -39.20 -38.06
CA LEU A 16 -19.93 -40.12 -37.20
C LEU A 16 -18.49 -39.62 -36.94
N PHE A 17 -17.85 -38.95 -37.90
CA PHE A 17 -16.50 -38.39 -37.72
C PHE A 17 -16.48 -37.15 -36.80
N ILE A 18 -17.57 -36.37 -36.79
CA ILE A 18 -17.74 -35.24 -35.88
C ILE A 18 -18.01 -35.72 -34.43
N LEU A 19 -18.64 -36.88 -34.25
CA LEU A 19 -18.93 -37.43 -32.92
C LEU A 19 -17.73 -38.16 -32.26
N VAL A 20 -16.73 -38.60 -33.03
CA VAL A 20 -15.55 -39.30 -32.50
C VAL A 20 -14.40 -38.33 -32.17
N THR A 21 -14.39 -37.11 -32.71
CA THR A 21 -13.36 -36.09 -32.43
C THR A 21 -13.71 -35.16 -31.27
N SER A 22 -14.96 -35.16 -30.78
CA SER A 22 -15.40 -34.37 -29.62
C SER A 22 -15.00 -34.93 -28.26
N SER A 23 -14.25 -36.05 -28.22
CA SER A 23 -13.83 -36.71 -26.97
C SER A 23 -12.46 -36.26 -26.46
N PHE A 24 -11.78 -35.32 -27.13
CA PHE A 24 -10.68 -34.58 -26.50
C PHE A 24 -11.27 -33.56 -25.53
N LEU A 25 -11.79 -34.09 -24.42
CA LEU A 25 -11.96 -33.36 -23.19
C LEU A 25 -10.59 -32.80 -22.85
N PHE A 26 -10.38 -31.52 -23.16
CA PHE A 26 -9.37 -30.72 -22.51
C PHE A 26 -9.69 -30.81 -21.02
N ASN A 27 -8.95 -31.67 -20.34
CA ASN A 27 -8.92 -31.70 -18.89
C ASN A 27 -8.24 -30.41 -18.47
N THR A 28 -8.99 -29.32 -18.45
CA THR A 28 -8.61 -28.09 -17.78
C THR A 28 -8.74 -28.37 -16.29
N ASN A 29 -7.85 -29.22 -15.77
CA ASN A 29 -7.45 -29.10 -14.40
C ASN A 29 -7.01 -27.64 -14.26
N SER A 30 -7.89 -26.84 -13.66
CA SER A 30 -7.50 -25.54 -13.18
C SER A 30 -6.37 -25.83 -12.20
N VAL A 31 -5.12 -25.70 -12.65
CA VAL A 31 -3.99 -25.67 -11.76
C VAL A 31 -4.28 -24.48 -10.87
N LYS A 32 -4.77 -24.77 -9.68
CA LYS A 32 -4.71 -23.80 -8.59
C LYS A 32 -3.22 -23.59 -8.40
N THR A 33 -2.68 -22.55 -9.02
CA THR A 33 -1.34 -22.07 -8.70
C THR A 33 -1.44 -21.63 -7.25
N GLN A 34 -1.16 -22.57 -6.35
CA GLN A 34 -0.98 -22.26 -4.95
C GLN A 34 0.30 -21.45 -4.91
N SER A 35 0.15 -20.12 -4.95
CA SER A 35 1.29 -19.21 -4.88
C SER A 35 2.10 -19.61 -3.67
N SER A 36 3.34 -20.06 -3.89
CA SER A 36 4.25 -20.34 -2.78
C SER A 36 4.30 -19.12 -1.87
N PRO A 37 4.35 -19.29 -0.55
CA PRO A 37 4.38 -18.15 0.34
C PRO A 37 5.63 -17.32 0.06
N ILE A 38 5.48 -16.00 0.05
CA ILE A 38 6.60 -15.07 -0.03
C ILE A 38 7.52 -15.34 1.16
N THR A 39 8.83 -15.32 0.99
CA THR A 39 9.78 -15.44 2.11
C THR A 39 10.46 -14.12 2.41
N ASN A 40 10.73 -13.34 1.37
CA ASN A 40 11.43 -12.08 1.49
C ASN A 40 11.01 -11.13 0.36
N ILE A 41 11.04 -9.82 0.66
CA ILE A 41 10.88 -8.76 -0.33
C ILE A 41 12.09 -7.86 -0.22
N GLU A 42 12.92 -7.87 -1.26
CA GLU A 42 14.08 -6.99 -1.37
C GLU A 42 13.78 -5.82 -2.31
N ARG A 43 14.39 -4.67 -2.03
CA ARG A 43 14.17 -3.46 -2.81
C ARG A 43 15.48 -2.78 -3.19
N GLY A 44 15.69 -2.65 -4.50
CA GLY A 44 16.74 -1.85 -5.09
C GLY A 44 16.35 -0.38 -5.23
N PHE A 45 17.10 0.37 -6.05
CA PHE A 45 16.82 1.78 -6.33
C PHE A 45 15.58 1.94 -7.23
N ASP A 46 15.46 1.09 -8.24
CA ASP A 46 14.47 1.12 -9.31
C ASP A 46 13.86 -0.28 -9.57
N TYR A 47 13.99 -1.21 -8.62
CA TYR A 47 13.38 -2.54 -8.71
C TYR A 47 12.95 -3.10 -7.35
N LYS A 48 12.09 -4.12 -7.38
CA LYS A 48 11.88 -5.04 -6.25
C LYS A 48 12.07 -6.49 -6.67
N ILE A 49 12.49 -7.32 -5.72
CA ILE A 49 12.57 -8.77 -5.86
C ILE A 49 11.65 -9.38 -4.81
N ILE A 50 10.73 -10.24 -5.24
CA ILE A 50 9.88 -11.05 -4.37
C ILE A 50 10.43 -12.47 -4.41
N GLN A 51 10.94 -12.96 -3.28
CA GLN A 51 11.42 -14.33 -3.15
C GLN A 51 10.32 -15.20 -2.56
N TYR A 52 10.22 -16.44 -3.03
CA TYR A 52 9.22 -17.41 -2.60
C TYR A 52 9.88 -18.58 -1.86
N ALA A 53 9.11 -19.24 -1.00
CA ALA A 53 9.59 -20.38 -0.20
C ALA A 53 10.06 -21.59 -1.04
N ASN A 54 9.64 -21.67 -2.30
CA ASN A 54 10.10 -22.68 -3.25
C ASN A 54 11.45 -22.35 -3.90
N GLY A 55 12.13 -21.28 -3.48
CA GLY A 55 13.42 -20.82 -4.02
C GLY A 55 13.32 -20.01 -5.31
N THR A 56 12.11 -19.79 -5.85
CA THR A 56 11.92 -18.92 -7.03
C THR A 56 11.84 -17.45 -6.64
N TYR A 57 12.05 -16.55 -7.61
CA TYR A 57 11.89 -15.11 -7.40
C TYR A 57 11.22 -14.42 -8.59
N VAL A 58 10.60 -13.28 -8.32
CA VAL A 58 10.07 -12.37 -9.34
C VAL A 58 10.75 -11.01 -9.19
N TRP A 59 11.41 -10.57 -10.25
CA TRP A 59 11.95 -9.22 -10.38
C TRP A 59 10.90 -8.31 -11.04
N MET A 60 10.73 -7.10 -10.52
CA MET A 60 9.81 -6.11 -11.09
C MET A 60 10.45 -4.72 -11.12
N PRO A 61 10.31 -3.97 -12.23
CA PRO A 61 10.75 -2.59 -12.28
C PRO A 61 9.89 -1.74 -11.34
N MET A 62 10.48 -0.67 -10.82
CA MET A 62 9.89 0.21 -9.84
C MET A 62 10.11 1.67 -10.23
N PRO A 63 9.11 2.55 -10.02
CA PRO A 63 9.25 3.95 -10.38
C PRO A 63 10.34 4.60 -9.50
N PHE A 64 11.20 5.41 -10.11
CA PHE A 64 12.31 6.08 -9.42
C PHE A 64 12.33 7.60 -9.63
N ALA A 65 11.72 8.09 -10.71
CA ALA A 65 11.57 9.51 -11.02
C ALA A 65 10.12 9.96 -10.88
N VAL A 66 9.94 11.25 -10.62
CA VAL A 66 8.65 11.92 -10.54
C VAL A 66 8.57 13.03 -11.58
N TYR A 67 7.41 13.17 -12.21
CA TYR A 67 7.21 14.18 -13.24
C TYR A 67 6.81 15.52 -12.63
N ASN A 68 7.60 16.55 -12.91
CA ASN A 68 7.34 17.91 -12.49
C ASN A 68 6.59 18.65 -13.61
N PHE A 69 5.29 18.83 -13.41
CA PHE A 69 4.41 19.53 -14.37
C PHE A 69 4.74 21.02 -14.51
N ALA A 70 5.36 21.66 -13.52
CA ALA A 70 5.68 23.08 -13.58
C ALA A 70 6.83 23.40 -14.54
N ASN A 71 7.77 22.47 -14.71
CA ASN A 71 8.95 22.62 -15.57
C ASN A 71 9.01 21.59 -16.71
N ASN A 72 7.95 20.79 -16.89
CA ASN A 72 7.81 19.79 -17.96
C ASN A 72 8.97 18.79 -18.02
N SER A 73 9.46 18.30 -16.86
CA SER A 73 10.64 17.43 -16.79
C SER A 73 10.53 16.33 -15.73
N TRP A 74 11.33 15.27 -15.89
CA TRP A 74 11.48 14.21 -14.89
C TRP A 74 12.54 14.60 -13.87
N CYS A 75 12.21 14.46 -12.59
CA CYS A 75 13.10 14.79 -11.47
C CYS A 75 13.17 13.59 -10.51
N ASP A 76 14.28 13.47 -9.76
CA ASP A 76 14.40 12.44 -8.72
C ASP A 76 13.42 12.65 -7.56
N TYR A 77 13.21 13.93 -7.21
CA TYR A 77 12.20 14.38 -6.26
C TYR A 77 11.80 15.83 -6.56
N ILE A 78 10.70 16.26 -5.95
CA ILE A 78 10.21 17.64 -5.97
C ILE A 78 10.06 18.10 -4.52
N PHE A 79 10.57 19.28 -4.23
CA PHE A 79 10.46 19.93 -2.93
C PHE A 79 9.82 21.31 -3.12
N THR A 80 8.88 21.65 -2.25
CA THR A 80 8.28 23.00 -2.22
C THR A 80 7.94 23.35 -0.78
N GLU A 81 8.27 24.56 -0.36
CA GLU A 81 7.89 25.09 0.95
C GLU A 81 6.96 26.28 0.78
N THR A 82 5.81 26.22 1.44
CA THR A 82 4.82 27.29 1.47
C THR A 82 4.70 27.82 2.89
N LYS A 83 3.87 28.87 3.08
CA LYS A 83 3.55 29.37 4.41
C LYS A 83 2.83 28.31 5.28
N ASP A 84 2.03 27.45 4.67
CA ASP A 84 1.11 26.57 5.38
C ASP A 84 1.65 25.15 5.55
N TYR A 85 2.45 24.68 4.58
CA TYR A 85 3.00 23.33 4.59
C TYR A 85 4.31 23.21 3.80
N ILE A 86 5.06 22.15 4.12
CA ILE A 86 6.14 21.64 3.27
C ILE A 86 5.59 20.51 2.41
N GLU A 87 5.80 20.57 1.10
CA GLU A 87 5.54 19.48 0.17
C GLU A 87 6.85 18.78 -0.20
N ALA A 88 6.88 17.48 0.00
CA ALA A 88 7.95 16.61 -0.44
C ALA A 88 7.36 15.49 -1.29
N ARG A 89 7.91 15.31 -2.49
CA ARG A 89 7.32 14.43 -3.50
C ARG A 89 8.38 13.62 -4.19
N ASN A 90 8.12 12.33 -4.37
CA ASN A 90 8.93 11.44 -5.19
C ASN A 90 8.02 10.52 -6.01
N ALA A 91 8.62 9.51 -6.64
CA ALA A 91 7.90 8.58 -7.52
C ALA A 91 6.82 7.72 -6.83
N TYR A 92 6.80 7.68 -5.48
CA TYR A 92 5.88 6.84 -4.70
C TYR A 92 4.77 7.60 -4.02
N ILE A 93 5.05 8.82 -3.58
CA ILE A 93 4.17 9.55 -2.69
C ILE A 93 4.46 11.03 -2.76
N THR A 94 3.39 11.81 -2.58
CA THR A 94 3.49 13.21 -2.19
C THR A 94 3.08 13.31 -0.73
N VAL A 95 3.88 13.96 0.09
CA VAL A 95 3.54 14.30 1.47
C VAL A 95 3.50 15.81 1.64
N ARG A 96 2.41 16.31 2.24
CA ARG A 96 2.31 17.70 2.73
C ARG A 96 2.39 17.69 4.25
N ILE A 97 3.35 18.38 4.82
CA ILE A 97 3.64 18.38 6.25
C ILE A 97 3.29 19.75 6.82
N TYR A 98 2.14 19.81 7.49
CA TYR A 98 1.69 20.94 8.28
C TYR A 98 2.31 20.89 9.67
N ASP A 99 2.07 21.91 10.48
CA ASP A 99 2.62 21.94 11.85
C ASP A 99 1.93 20.94 12.78
N GLY A 100 0.64 20.65 12.55
CA GLY A 100 -0.14 19.73 13.39
C GLY A 100 -0.20 18.27 12.91
N TYR A 101 0.06 18.04 11.62
CA TYR A 101 -0.19 16.76 10.95
C TYR A 101 0.49 16.68 9.58
N ALA A 102 0.54 15.47 9.01
CA ALA A 102 0.93 15.25 7.62
C ALA A 102 -0.24 14.71 6.79
N GLN A 103 -0.27 15.04 5.51
CA GLN A 103 -1.24 14.56 4.53
C GLN A 103 -0.48 13.77 3.46
N PHE A 104 -1.02 12.62 3.07
CA PHE A 104 -0.45 11.76 2.02
C PHE A 104 -1.32 11.80 0.79
N LEU A 105 -0.72 12.08 -0.35
CA LEU A 105 -1.36 12.14 -1.65
C LEU A 105 -0.68 11.16 -2.61
N ASP A 106 -1.33 10.92 -3.74
CA ASP A 106 -0.74 10.18 -4.85
C ASP A 106 0.55 10.87 -5.36
N PRO A 107 1.40 10.15 -6.14
CA PRO A 107 2.62 10.70 -6.69
C PRO A 107 2.44 11.91 -7.61
N ASN A 108 1.22 12.28 -8.03
CA ASN A 108 0.96 13.48 -8.81
C ASN A 108 0.33 14.62 -8.01
N ALA A 109 0.13 14.45 -6.70
CA ALA A 109 -0.51 15.43 -5.81
C ALA A 109 -1.93 15.82 -6.24
N THR A 110 -2.63 14.92 -6.92
CA THR A 110 -3.99 15.10 -7.45
C THR A 110 -5.06 14.55 -6.52
N GLU A 111 -4.72 13.56 -5.69
CA GLU A 111 -5.67 12.79 -4.90
C GLU A 111 -5.11 12.53 -3.49
N VAL A 112 -5.88 12.94 -2.48
CA VAL A 112 -5.54 12.72 -1.07
C VAL A 112 -5.85 11.27 -0.69
N ARG A 113 -4.83 10.54 -0.22
CA ARG A 113 -4.89 9.13 0.21
C ARG A 113 -5.01 8.97 1.72
N VAL A 114 -4.34 9.81 2.49
CA VAL A 114 -4.54 9.98 3.92
C VAL A 114 -4.69 11.45 4.18
N TYR A 115 -5.86 11.87 4.68
CA TYR A 115 -6.12 13.27 4.97
C TYR A 115 -5.23 13.79 6.09
N MET A 116 -5.07 13.00 7.14
CA MET A 116 -4.32 13.42 8.32
C MET A 116 -3.63 12.24 9.00
N GLU A 117 -2.31 12.30 9.06
CA GLU A 117 -1.44 11.54 9.95
C GLU A 117 -1.05 12.39 11.15
N GLN A 118 -1.16 11.79 12.34
CA GLN A 118 -0.60 12.35 13.57
C GLN A 118 0.20 11.30 14.33
N TRP A 119 1.30 11.74 14.93
CA TRP A 119 2.08 10.94 15.86
C TRP A 119 1.76 11.37 17.29
N MET A 120 1.59 10.40 18.17
CA MET A 120 1.29 10.63 19.59
C MET A 120 2.16 9.71 20.44
N VAL A 121 2.50 10.19 21.63
CA VAL A 121 3.10 9.37 22.68
C VAL A 121 2.09 9.26 23.80
N GLN A 122 1.90 8.03 24.25
CA GLN A 122 1.05 7.72 25.39
C GLN A 122 1.89 7.17 26.54
N GLN A 123 1.57 7.58 27.75
CA GLN A 123 2.14 7.05 28.98
C GLN A 123 1.14 6.14 29.68
N TYR A 124 1.62 5.03 30.24
CA TYR A 124 0.80 4.15 31.07
C TYR A 124 0.76 4.67 32.51
N GLN A 125 -0.40 5.12 32.96
CA GLN A 125 -0.64 5.59 34.33
C GLN A 125 -2.00 5.13 34.84
N ASN A 126 -2.08 4.73 36.10
CA ASN A 126 -3.34 4.33 36.76
C ASN A 126 -4.14 3.30 35.94
N ASN A 127 -3.44 2.28 35.44
CA ASN A 127 -3.99 1.20 34.62
C ASN A 127 -4.64 1.64 33.29
N LYS A 128 -4.25 2.81 32.76
CA LYS A 128 -4.77 3.37 31.51
C LYS A 128 -3.64 4.04 30.71
N TRP A 129 -3.79 4.03 29.38
CA TRP A 129 -2.94 4.83 28.49
C TRP A 129 -3.51 6.23 28.37
N LYS A 130 -2.65 7.25 28.49
CA LYS A 130 -3.03 8.66 28.34
C LYS A 130 -2.08 9.35 27.37
N ASP A 131 -2.61 10.19 26.49
CA ASP A 131 -1.80 11.03 25.61
C ASP A 131 -1.01 12.05 26.44
N VAL A 132 0.28 12.14 26.17
CA VAL A 132 1.19 13.06 26.86
C VAL A 132 1.80 14.10 25.90
N ILE A 133 1.95 13.73 24.63
CA ILE A 133 2.37 14.62 23.55
C ILE A 133 1.87 14.08 22.21
N GLY A 134 1.66 14.96 21.24
CA GLY A 134 1.48 14.57 19.85
C GLY A 134 1.87 15.68 18.89
N THR A 135 1.76 15.43 17.58
CA THR A 135 2.06 16.43 16.55
C THR A 135 1.12 17.63 16.60
N TYR A 136 -0.01 17.54 17.30
CA TYR A 136 -0.88 18.67 17.63
C TYR A 136 -0.34 19.60 18.74
N SER A 137 0.79 19.27 19.36
CA SER A 137 1.41 20.08 20.41
C SER A 137 2.16 21.28 19.83
N THR A 138 2.80 22.10 20.66
CA THR A 138 3.55 23.28 20.19
C THR A 138 4.77 22.85 19.38
N LEU A 139 4.83 23.23 18.10
CA LEU A 139 6.02 23.05 17.27
C LEU A 139 7.12 24.01 17.76
N ILE A 140 8.31 23.47 18.07
CA ILE A 140 9.45 24.25 18.59
C ILE A 140 10.65 24.27 17.63
N SER A 141 10.73 23.33 16.70
CA SER A 141 11.81 23.28 15.71
C SER A 141 11.38 22.61 14.42
N LYS A 142 11.93 23.08 13.30
CA LYS A 142 11.74 22.57 11.95
C LYS A 142 13.04 22.71 11.19
N THR A 143 13.53 21.60 10.65
CA THR A 143 14.73 21.55 9.79
C THR A 143 14.41 20.77 8.53
N VAL A 144 14.84 21.30 7.38
CA VAL A 144 14.73 20.61 6.10
C VAL A 144 16.13 20.45 5.50
N ILE A 145 16.44 19.25 5.05
CA ILE A 145 17.67 18.93 4.32
C ILE A 145 17.29 18.28 3.01
N THR A 146 17.73 18.88 1.90
CA THR A 146 17.63 18.32 0.55
C THR A 146 19.02 18.04 0.03
N ASN A 147 19.27 16.85 -0.50
CA ASN A 147 20.56 16.49 -1.08
C ASN A 147 20.38 15.46 -2.20
N SER A 148 21.47 14.91 -2.73
CA SER A 148 21.45 13.90 -3.80
C SER A 148 20.81 12.57 -3.41
N SER A 149 20.52 12.33 -2.12
CA SER A 149 19.86 11.11 -1.64
C SER A 149 18.35 11.28 -1.41
N GLY A 150 17.84 12.52 -1.34
CA GLY A 150 16.42 12.81 -1.13
C GLY A 150 16.15 14.02 -0.23
N ILE A 151 14.97 14.01 0.39
CA ILE A 151 14.44 15.06 1.26
C ILE A 151 14.27 14.50 2.68
N PHE A 152 14.76 15.23 3.67
CA PHE A 152 14.71 14.88 5.08
C PHE A 152 14.12 16.05 5.86
N ILE A 153 12.94 15.84 6.46
CA ILE A 153 12.22 16.91 7.16
C ILE A 153 12.08 16.50 8.62
N THR A 154 12.73 17.25 9.49
CA THR A 154 12.68 17.04 10.94
C THR A 154 11.79 18.10 11.56
N LYS A 155 10.75 17.68 12.27
CA LYS A 155 9.92 18.55 13.11
C LYS A 155 9.96 18.06 14.55
N THR A 156 10.05 19.01 15.48
CA THR A 156 10.05 18.73 16.93
C THR A 156 8.96 19.52 17.61
N TRP A 157 8.11 18.81 18.35
CA TRP A 157 7.05 19.36 19.18
C TRP A 157 7.41 19.22 20.65
N SER A 158 6.93 20.15 21.48
CA SER A 158 7.16 20.16 22.91
C SER A 158 5.86 20.15 23.69
N SER A 159 5.92 19.55 24.88
CA SER A 159 4.85 19.48 25.87
C SER A 159 5.45 19.43 27.27
N TRP A 160 4.60 19.45 28.29
CA TRP A 160 5.01 19.23 29.68
C TRP A 160 5.71 17.88 29.90
N ALA A 161 5.50 16.87 29.05
CA ALA A 161 6.09 15.55 29.21
C ALA A 161 7.50 15.43 28.61
N GLY A 162 7.84 16.28 27.63
CA GLY A 162 9.06 16.19 26.84
C GLY A 162 8.87 16.58 25.39
N ASN A 163 9.81 16.14 24.55
CA ASN A 163 9.89 16.52 23.14
C ASN A 163 9.65 15.32 22.23
N LEU A 164 8.76 15.48 21.26
CA LEU A 164 8.50 14.51 20.19
C LEU A 164 9.16 15.02 18.92
N THR A 165 10.06 14.24 18.33
CA THR A 165 10.70 14.54 17.05
C THR A 165 10.29 13.51 16.02
N VAL A 166 9.79 13.98 14.88
CA VAL A 166 9.47 13.14 13.71
C VAL A 166 10.36 13.59 12.56
N ILE A 167 11.07 12.63 11.97
CA ILE A 167 11.88 12.80 10.77
C ILE A 167 11.15 12.08 9.63
N TYR A 168 10.65 12.85 8.66
CA TYR A 168 10.10 12.36 7.41
C TYR A 168 11.26 12.16 6.42
N ILE A 169 11.47 10.92 6.00
CA ILE A 169 12.60 10.49 5.18
C ILE A 169 12.06 10.08 3.81
N LEU A 170 12.20 10.98 2.84
CA LEU A 170 11.79 10.75 1.46
C LEU A 170 13.03 10.58 0.58
N LYS A 171 13.52 9.34 0.48
CA LYS A 171 14.64 9.00 -0.40
C LYS A 171 14.19 8.84 -1.84
N ILE A 172 15.10 9.09 -2.79
CA ILE A 172 14.86 8.85 -4.21
C ILE A 172 14.55 7.37 -4.43
N GLY A 173 13.56 7.07 -5.26
CA GLY A 173 13.17 5.69 -5.59
C GLY A 173 12.66 4.84 -4.42
N ARG A 174 12.35 5.44 -3.25
CA ARG A 174 11.91 4.68 -2.07
C ARG A 174 10.61 5.23 -1.47
N PRO A 175 9.78 4.38 -0.84
CA PRO A 175 8.64 4.85 -0.06
C PRO A 175 9.07 5.78 1.07
N LEU A 176 8.15 6.65 1.50
CA LEU A 176 8.33 7.48 2.70
C LEU A 176 8.58 6.60 3.92
N LYS A 177 9.57 6.98 4.74
CA LYS A 177 9.85 6.38 6.04
C LYS A 177 9.84 7.45 7.12
N HIS A 178 9.61 7.03 8.36
CA HIS A 178 9.64 7.88 9.52
C HIS A 178 10.70 7.41 10.51
N THR A 179 11.40 8.34 11.14
CA THR A 179 12.09 8.11 12.41
C THR A 179 11.40 8.94 13.46
N VAL A 180 10.92 8.30 14.51
CA VAL A 180 10.15 8.94 15.58
C VAL A 180 10.92 8.76 16.88
N ILE A 181 11.20 9.88 17.54
CA ILE A 181 12.01 9.94 18.76
C ILE A 181 11.22 10.71 19.80
N PHE A 182 11.12 10.16 21.00
CA PHE A 182 10.58 10.86 22.15
C PHE A 182 11.64 11.00 23.23
N THR A 183 11.94 12.24 23.62
CA THR A 183 12.85 12.56 24.72
C THR A 183 12.02 13.04 25.89
N SER A 184 11.87 12.19 26.91
CA SER A 184 11.18 12.55 28.13
C SER A 184 11.98 13.60 28.93
N THR A 185 11.27 14.55 29.52
CA THR A 185 11.86 15.52 30.47
C THR A 185 11.23 15.44 31.86
N SER A 186 9.98 14.97 31.96
CA SER A 186 9.22 15.00 33.21
C SER A 186 8.39 13.74 33.47
N ILE A 187 8.43 12.76 32.56
CA ILE A 187 7.69 11.50 32.72
C ILE A 187 8.62 10.28 32.78
N SER A 188 8.20 9.25 33.52
CA SER A 188 8.92 7.98 33.62
C SER A 188 7.95 6.80 33.44
N GLY A 189 8.51 5.61 33.25
CA GLY A 189 7.76 4.37 33.09
C GLY A 189 7.45 4.02 31.63
N LYS A 190 6.39 3.24 31.43
CA LYS A 190 6.05 2.68 30.11
C LYS A 190 5.42 3.73 29.22
N VAL A 191 5.98 3.89 28.02
CA VAL A 191 5.44 4.73 26.95
C VAL A 191 5.20 3.89 25.69
N ARG A 192 4.30 4.35 24.83
CA ARG A 192 4.10 3.81 23.48
C ARG A 192 3.89 4.92 22.47
N PHE A 193 4.28 4.67 21.23
CA PHE A 193 4.00 5.53 20.10
C PHE A 193 2.71 5.09 19.42
N ILE A 194 1.90 6.05 19.00
CA ILE A 194 0.71 5.83 18.19
C ILE A 194 0.86 6.63 16.90
N GLN A 195 0.73 5.95 15.77
CA GLN A 195 0.54 6.56 14.47
C GLN A 195 -0.95 6.51 14.16
N SER A 196 -1.60 7.67 14.12
CA SER A 196 -3.03 7.79 13.82
C SER A 196 -3.21 8.30 12.41
N TRP A 197 -4.01 7.59 11.61
CA TRP A 197 -4.41 8.00 10.28
C TRP A 197 -5.91 8.23 10.22
N SER A 198 -6.33 9.33 9.61
CA SER A 198 -7.74 9.63 9.36
C SER A 198 -7.96 10.13 7.94
N GLY A 199 -9.19 9.96 7.45
CA GLY A 199 -9.52 10.20 6.05
C GLY A 199 -8.71 9.32 5.11
N VAL A 200 -8.46 8.06 5.50
CA VAL A 200 -7.82 7.08 4.63
C VAL A 200 -8.80 6.74 3.51
N GLN A 201 -8.41 7.02 2.28
CA GLN A 201 -9.24 6.72 1.14
C GLN A 201 -9.29 5.21 0.93
N ALA A 202 -10.47 4.62 1.10
CA ALA A 202 -10.73 3.22 0.82
C ALA A 202 -11.37 3.07 -0.57
N ASN A 203 -10.91 2.10 -1.35
CA ASN A 203 -11.65 1.66 -2.53
C ASN A 203 -12.95 1.00 -2.07
N LYS A 204 -14.11 1.54 -2.49
CA LYS A 204 -15.40 0.90 -2.24
C LYS A 204 -15.46 -0.42 -3.01
N MET A 205 -15.40 -1.54 -2.29
CA MET A 205 -15.64 -2.86 -2.87
C MET A 205 -17.15 -3.03 -3.10
N LYS A 206 -17.59 -3.14 -4.35
CA LYS A 206 -18.96 -3.57 -4.66
C LYS A 206 -19.01 -5.09 -4.56
N TYR A 207 -19.67 -5.60 -3.52
CA TYR A 207 -19.99 -7.01 -3.43
C TYR A 207 -21.10 -7.36 -4.42
N LYS A 208 -20.96 -8.47 -5.14
CA LYS A 208 -22.07 -9.09 -5.85
C LYS A 208 -23.00 -9.66 -4.78
N LYS A 209 -24.21 -9.11 -4.64
CA LYS A 209 -25.24 -9.57 -3.69
C LYS A 209 -25.38 -11.10 -3.85
N ALA A 210 -25.05 -11.87 -2.82
CA ALA A 210 -25.45 -13.27 -2.77
C ALA A 210 -26.98 -13.27 -2.80
N ILE A 211 -27.56 -13.96 -3.77
CA ILE A 211 -29.00 -14.04 -3.96
C ILE A 211 -29.61 -14.60 -2.67
N ASP A 212 -30.67 -13.92 -2.23
CA ASP A 212 -31.44 -14.18 -1.02
C ASP A 212 -31.68 -15.68 -0.77
N GLN A 213 -31.42 -16.13 0.45
CA GLN A 213 -32.33 -17.05 1.16
C GLN A 213 -32.12 -16.98 2.67
N THR A 214 -33.16 -16.43 3.33
CA THR A 214 -33.51 -16.50 4.76
C THR A 214 -32.65 -15.69 5.75
N TRP A 215 -33.28 -14.62 6.24
CA TRP A 215 -32.86 -13.78 7.37
C TRP A 215 -32.78 -14.60 8.66
N ASN A 216 -31.56 -14.92 9.12
CA ASN A 216 -31.12 -14.97 10.53
C ASN A 216 -29.78 -15.70 10.71
N GLU A 217 -28.74 -15.35 9.94
CA GLU A 217 -27.39 -15.80 10.28
C GLU A 217 -26.39 -14.67 10.06
N THR A 218 -25.57 -14.43 11.08
CA THR A 218 -24.32 -13.70 11.00
C THR A 218 -23.57 -14.17 9.77
N THR A 219 -23.48 -13.34 8.73
CA THR A 219 -22.67 -13.65 7.55
C THR A 219 -21.21 -13.70 8.00
N ASN A 220 -20.73 -14.89 8.34
CA ASN A 220 -19.32 -15.19 8.45
C ASN A 220 -18.71 -14.91 7.08
N LEU A 221 -18.02 -13.79 6.98
CA LEU A 221 -17.19 -13.41 5.84
C LEU A 221 -16.11 -14.48 5.67
N SER A 222 -16.35 -15.45 4.80
CA SER A 222 -15.44 -16.59 4.59
C SER A 222 -14.17 -16.24 3.82
N SER A 223 -14.13 -15.06 3.18
CA SER A 223 -12.89 -14.46 2.68
C SER A 223 -13.11 -13.01 2.29
N ALA A 224 -12.25 -12.13 2.78
CA ALA A 224 -12.03 -10.82 2.18
C ALA A 224 -10.79 -10.96 1.28
N THR A 225 -10.99 -10.96 -0.03
CA THR A 225 -9.83 -10.78 -0.93
C THR A 225 -9.40 -9.33 -0.80
N LEU A 226 -8.19 -9.12 -0.26
CA LEU A 226 -7.52 -7.82 -0.34
C LEU A 226 -7.48 -7.43 -1.82
N SER A 227 -8.31 -6.47 -2.23
CA SER A 227 -7.94 -5.64 -3.35
C SER A 227 -6.64 -5.01 -2.93
N GLN A 228 -5.53 -5.41 -3.56
CA GLN A 228 -4.23 -4.80 -3.35
C GLN A 228 -4.45 -3.29 -3.44
N SER A 229 -4.43 -2.59 -2.31
CA SER A 229 -4.37 -1.14 -2.36
C SER A 229 -3.10 -0.84 -3.13
N LEU A 230 -3.23 -0.19 -4.29
CA LEU A 230 -2.08 0.23 -5.10
C LEU A 230 -1.16 1.19 -4.33
N TYR A 231 -1.60 1.67 -3.17
CA TYR A 231 -1.03 2.80 -2.44
C TYR A 231 -0.51 2.44 -1.05
N PHE A 232 -1.09 1.43 -0.39
CA PHE A 232 -0.69 1.02 0.95
C PHE A 232 -0.45 -0.49 0.99
N GLN A 233 0.78 -0.86 1.31
CA GLN A 233 1.16 -2.24 1.62
C GLN A 233 1.53 -2.28 3.11
N PHE A 234 0.75 -3.04 3.88
CA PHE A 234 1.04 -3.32 5.28
C PHE A 234 1.85 -4.62 5.32
N GLU A 235 3.01 -4.58 5.94
CA GLU A 235 3.93 -5.70 6.08
C GLU A 235 4.36 -5.78 7.54
N ASP A 236 4.37 -6.97 8.13
CA ASP A 236 5.01 -7.24 9.40
C ASP A 236 6.55 -7.28 9.24
N ASN A 237 7.27 -7.52 10.33
CA ASN A 237 8.73 -7.61 10.32
C ASN A 237 9.29 -8.76 9.45
N SER A 238 8.43 -9.64 8.92
CA SER A 238 8.76 -10.74 8.01
C SER A 238 8.28 -10.50 6.57
N GLY A 239 7.72 -9.32 6.27
CA GLY A 239 7.18 -9.01 4.95
C GLY A 239 5.84 -9.69 4.65
N LYS A 240 5.12 -10.15 5.69
CA LYS A 240 3.81 -10.83 5.59
C LYS A 240 2.74 -10.11 6.41
N LEU A 241 1.47 -10.47 6.19
CA LEU A 241 0.37 -10.22 7.11
C LEU A 241 0.04 -11.50 7.87
#